data_AF-A0A0L7KAQ6-F1
#
_entry.id   AF-A0A0L7KAQ6-F1
#
_cell.length_a   1.000
_cell.length_b   1.000
_cell.length_c   1.000
_cell.angle_alpha   90.00
_cell.angle_beta   90.00
_cell.angle_gamma   90.00
#
_symmetry.space_group_name_H-M   'P 1'
#
loop_
_entity.id
_entity.type
_entity.pdbx_description
1 polymer ?
#
loop_
_entity_poly.entity_id
_entity_poly.type
_entity_poly.pdbx_seq_one_letter_code
_entity_poly.pdbx_strand_id
1 'polypeptide(L)'
;IRNPQRNGRKSVPSVPGFGKTLDRKKMVRALKKEFNCNGTIIEDIEHGSIIQLQGDKRNNVKEFLIREGICALEHIRIHGA
;
A
#
# COMPACT_ATOMS: atom_id res chain seq x y z
N ILE A 1 2.19 6.99 -0.12
CA ILE A 1 2.18 5.96 -1.19
C ILE A 1 3.28 6.30 -2.18
N ARG A 2 4.22 5.39 -2.43
CA ARG A 2 5.30 5.54 -3.43
C ARG A 2 5.05 4.54 -4.56
N ASN A 3 5.38 4.89 -5.82
CA ASN A 3 5.23 3.97 -6.97
C ASN A 3 6.57 3.69 -7.66
N PRO A 4 7.49 2.92 -7.05
CA PRO A 4 8.72 2.55 -7.71
C PRO A 4 8.47 1.58 -8.88
N GLN A 5 9.20 1.76 -9.97
CA GLN A 5 9.14 0.92 -11.16
C GLN A 5 10.04 -0.31 -10.97
N ARG A 6 9.54 -1.50 -11.32
CA ARG A 6 10.29 -2.76 -11.24
C ARG A 6 11.03 -3.04 -12.54
N ASN A 7 10.30 -3.10 -13.67
CA ASN A 7 10.87 -3.30 -15.00
C ASN A 7 9.95 -2.71 -16.06
N GLY A 8 10.45 -1.83 -16.93
CA GLY A 8 9.67 -1.24 -18.02
C GLY A 8 8.31 -0.75 -17.49
N ARG A 9 7.19 -1.25 -18.02
CA ARG A 9 5.85 -0.83 -17.57
C ARG A 9 5.38 -1.39 -16.21
N LYS A 10 6.12 -2.29 -15.56
CA LYS A 10 5.72 -2.91 -14.28
C LYS A 10 6.19 -2.06 -13.10
N SER A 11 5.29 -1.70 -12.21
CA SER A 11 5.60 -1.00 -10.95
C SER A 11 5.18 -1.82 -9.73
N VAL A 12 5.80 -1.51 -8.60
CA VAL A 12 5.52 -2.14 -7.29
C VAL A 12 5.25 -1.03 -6.28
N PRO A 13 4.03 -0.48 -6.24
CA PRO A 13 3.70 0.55 -5.27
C PRO A 13 3.89 0.05 -3.84
N SER A 14 4.51 0.91 -3.03
CA SER A 14 4.76 0.69 -1.62
C SER A 14 4.01 1.71 -0.78
N VAL A 15 3.36 1.21 0.26
CA VAL A 15 2.65 2.02 1.24
C VAL A 15 3.35 1.84 2.58
N PRO A 16 4.23 2.81 2.96
CA PRO A 16 4.87 2.82 4.27
C PRO A 16 3.93 3.42 5.33
N GLY A 17 4.29 3.26 6.60
CA GLY A 17 3.65 3.98 7.71
C GLY A 17 2.49 3.24 8.38
N PHE A 18 2.37 1.92 8.23
CA PHE A 18 1.39 1.16 8.99
C PHE A 18 1.89 0.91 10.42
N GLY A 19 1.11 1.35 11.40
CA GLY A 19 1.39 1.13 12.82
C GLY A 19 1.40 -0.36 13.20
N LYS A 20 2.12 -0.69 14.28
CA LYS A 20 2.26 -2.06 14.80
C LYS A 20 0.97 -2.69 15.36
N THR A 21 -0.03 -1.85 15.62
CA THR A 21 -1.32 -2.24 16.22
C THR A 21 -2.34 -2.76 15.21
N LEU A 22 -2.14 -2.53 13.91
CA LEU A 22 -3.07 -2.97 12.86
C LEU A 22 -2.79 -4.40 12.40
N ASP A 23 -3.85 -5.17 12.16
CA ASP A 23 -3.81 -6.53 11.58
C ASP A 23 -3.40 -6.51 10.09
N ARG A 24 -2.12 -6.30 9.82
CA ARG A 24 -1.57 -6.18 8.46
C ARG A 24 -1.88 -7.38 7.57
N LYS A 25 -1.90 -8.59 8.14
CA LYS A 25 -2.22 -9.82 7.39
C LYS A 25 -3.65 -9.80 6.84
N LYS A 26 -4.62 -9.31 7.61
CA LYS A 26 -6.01 -9.16 7.15
C LYS A 26 -6.11 -8.09 6.07
N MET A 27 -5.41 -6.96 6.27
CA MET A 27 -5.36 -5.87 5.31
C MET A 27 -4.82 -6.33 3.96
N VAL A 28 -3.68 -7.02 3.93
CA VAL A 28 -3.12 -7.56 2.68
C VAL A 28 -4.04 -8.58 2.03
N ARG A 29 -4.76 -9.40 2.82
CA ARG A 29 -5.75 -10.34 2.27
C ARG A 29 -6.94 -9.62 1.62
N ALA A 30 -7.43 -8.54 2.24
CA ALA A 30 -8.48 -7.70 1.68
C ALA A 30 -8.01 -7.02 0.39
N LEU A 31 -6.84 -6.38 0.41
CA LEU A 31 -6.23 -5.72 -0.75
C LEU A 31 -6.02 -6.68 -1.93
N LYS A 32 -5.56 -7.90 -1.66
CA LYS A 32 -5.40 -8.95 -2.68
C LYS A 32 -6.73 -9.32 -3.34
N LYS A 33 -7.79 -9.44 -2.54
CA LYS A 33 -9.13 -9.83 -3.00
C LYS A 33 -9.82 -8.71 -3.77
N GLU A 34 -9.64 -7.46 -3.36
CA GLU A 34 -10.34 -6.32 -3.97
C GLU A 34 -9.63 -5.81 -5.24
N PHE A 35 -8.30 -5.83 -5.25
CA PHE A 35 -7.53 -5.31 -6.39
C PHE A 35 -7.06 -6.36 -7.38
N ASN A 36 -7.34 -7.66 -7.12
CA ASN A 36 -6.83 -8.79 -7.90
C ASN A 36 -5.31 -8.71 -8.17
N CYS A 37 -4.56 -8.17 -7.21
CA CYS A 37 -3.12 -7.96 -7.29
C CYS A 37 -2.42 -8.80 -6.24
N ASN A 38 -1.17 -9.19 -6.50
CA ASN A 38 -0.35 -9.78 -5.45
C ASN A 38 0.19 -8.67 -4.53
N GLY A 39 0.41 -9.03 -3.26
CA GLY A 39 0.86 -8.12 -2.22
C GLY A 39 1.68 -8.82 -1.15
N THR A 40 2.70 -8.12 -0.65
CA THR A 40 3.63 -8.62 0.36
C THR A 40 3.77 -7.59 1.46
N ILE A 41 3.94 -8.08 2.69
CA ILE A 41 4.32 -7.27 3.84
C ILE A 41 5.83 -7.37 3.96
N ILE A 42 6.51 -6.23 3.96
CA ILE A 42 7.94 -6.11 4.24
C ILE A 42 8.07 -5.34 5.54
N GLU A 43 8.85 -5.86 6.47
CA GLU A 43 9.15 -5.17 7.72
C GLU A 43 10.50 -4.48 7.56
N ASP A 44 10.47 -3.15 7.67
CA ASP A 44 11.65 -2.30 7.59
C ASP A 44 11.91 -1.68 8.97
N ILE A 45 13.19 -1.56 9.36
CA ILE A 45 13.59 -1.07 10.68
C ILE A 45 13.31 0.44 10.79
N GLU A 46 13.43 1.17 9.68
CA GLU A 46 13.37 2.64 9.66
C GLU A 46 11.96 3.16 9.33
N HIS A 47 11.26 2.47 8.43
CA HIS A 47 9.93 2.88 7.97
C HIS A 47 8.77 2.03 8.52
N GLY A 48 9.09 1.06 9.37
CA GLY A 48 8.13 0.13 9.94
C GLY A 48 7.64 -0.89 8.91
N SER A 49 6.40 -1.37 9.09
CA SER A 49 5.82 -2.32 8.16
C SER A 49 5.33 -1.63 6.89
N ILE A 50 5.89 -2.04 5.76
CA ILE A 50 5.57 -1.57 4.42
C ILE A 50 4.74 -2.63 3.72
N ILE A 51 3.61 -2.22 3.12
CA ILE A 51 2.86 -3.10 2.23
C ILE A 51 3.25 -2.77 0.79
N GLN A 52 3.72 -3.79 0.07
CA GLN A 52 3.99 -3.72 -1.36
C GLN A 52 2.87 -4.39 -2.13
N LEU A 53 2.42 -3.76 -3.21
CA LEU A 53 1.42 -4.29 -4.14
C LEU A 53 2.01 -4.33 -5.55
N GLN A 54 1.51 -5.21 -6.41
CA GLN A 54 1.91 -5.27 -7.82
C GLN A 54 0.99 -4.43 -8.71
N GLY A 55 1.59 -3.65 -9.61
CA GLY A 55 0.88 -2.78 -10.55
C GLY A 55 0.48 -1.45 -9.94
N ASP A 56 0.40 -0.39 -10.75
CA ASP A 56 -0.01 0.93 -10.27
C ASP A 56 -1.49 0.92 -9.87
N LYS A 57 -1.73 1.01 -8.56
CA LYS A 57 -3.05 1.06 -7.92
C LYS A 57 -3.15 2.23 -6.94
N ARG A 58 -2.34 3.30 -7.14
CA ARG A 58 -2.22 4.40 -6.18
C ARG A 58 -3.56 5.05 -5.81
N ASN A 59 -4.44 5.23 -6.78
CA ASN A 59 -5.76 5.82 -6.56
C ASN A 59 -6.67 4.89 -5.77
N ASN A 60 -6.76 3.61 -6.17
CA ASN A 60 -7.58 2.62 -5.50
C ASN A 60 -7.15 2.39 -4.05
N VAL A 61 -5.84 2.37 -3.79
CA VAL A 61 -5.30 2.23 -2.43
C VAL A 61 -5.65 3.45 -1.57
N LYS A 62 -5.56 4.66 -2.12
CA LYS A 62 -6.00 5.88 -1.41
C LYS A 62 -7.48 5.78 -1.02
N GLU A 63 -8.33 5.41 -1.97
CA GLU A 63 -9.77 5.29 -1.76
C GLU A 63 -10.11 4.22 -0.72
N PHE A 64 -9.44 3.06 -0.79
CA PHE A 64 -9.61 1.98 0.19
C PHE A 64 -9.21 2.40 1.61
N LEU A 65 -8.09 3.10 1.77
CA LEU A 65 -7.63 3.57 3.09
C LEU A 65 -8.60 4.57 3.72
N ILE A 66 -9.26 5.41 2.90
CA ILE A 66 -10.27 6.36 3.35
C ILE A 66 -11.57 5.63 3.70
N ARG A 67 -12.00 4.71 2.83
CA ARG A 67 -13.24 3.94 2.99
C ARG A 67 -13.24 3.09 4.26
N GLU A 68 -12.11 2.44 4.56
CA GLU A 68 -11.94 1.62 5.76
C GLU A 68 -11.63 2.46 7.02
N GLY A 69 -11.51 3.79 6.89
CA GLY A 69 -11.21 4.69 8.01
C GLY A 69 -9.81 4.49 8.62
N ILE A 70 -8.89 3.87 7.87
CA ILE A 70 -7.53 3.55 8.36
C ILE A 70 -6.66 4.81 8.38
N CYS A 71 -6.82 5.69 7.40
CA CYS A 71 -6.11 6.97 7.33
C CYS A 71 -7.02 8.08 6.80
N ALA A 72 -6.93 9.27 7.40
CA ALA A 72 -7.58 10.44 6.83
C ALA A 72 -6.86 10.91 5.55
N LEU A 73 -7.62 11.56 4.66
CA LEU A 73 -7.13 12.00 3.35
C LEU A 73 -5.89 12.90 3.46
N GLU A 74 -5.81 13.69 4.53
CA GLU A 74 -4.71 14.63 4.82
C GLU A 74 -3.36 13.92 5.05
N HIS A 75 -3.38 12.70 5.60
CA HIS A 75 -2.18 11.91 5.85
C HIS A 75 -1.72 11.12 4.62
N ILE A 76 -2.55 11.02 3.57
CA ILE A 76 -2.25 10.25 2.38
C ILE A 76 -1.58 11.15 1.33
N ARG A 77 -0.25 11.04 1.23
CA ARG A 77 0.52 11.66 0.14
C ARG A 77 0.93 10.63 -0.89
N ILE A 78 0.64 10.90 -2.15
CA ILE A 78 1.06 10.09 -3.29
C ILE A 78 2.35 10.69 -3.85
N HIS A 79 3.41 9.88 -3.92
CA HIS A 79 4.72 10.23 -4.44
C HIS A 79 5.02 9.35 -5.66
N GLY A 80 5.21 9.98 -6.81
CA GLY A 80 5.51 9.31 -8.07
C GLY A 80 4.89 10.06 -9.25
N ALA A 81 5.65 10.16 -10.35
CA ALA A 81 5.15 10.62 -11.64
C ALA A 81 4.23 9.54 -12.23
#